data_AF-A0A2N2CYR7-F1
#
_entry.id   AF-A0A2N2CYR7-F1
#
_cell.length_a   1.000
_cell.length_b   1.000
_cell.length_c   1.000
_cell.angle_alpha   90.00
_cell.angle_beta   90.00
_cell.angle_gamma   90.00
#
_symmetry.space_group_name_H-M   'P 1'
#
loop_
_entity.id
_entity.type
_entity.pdbx_description
1 polymer ?
#
loop_
_entity_poly.entity_id
_entity_poly.type
_entity_poly.pdbx_seq_one_letter_code
_entity_poly.pdbx_strand_id
1 'polypeptide(L)'
;MNKTNPEKAIKELTMVLMYLTRFNESDRFGSNLDISWKGYDFGIIDELDEEDYVRQGNHRSKSVAITEEGIKLSQSLLHKYNISDWE
;
A
#
# COMPACT_ATOMS: atom_id res chain seq x y z
N MET A 1 -12.86 21.51 -6.77
CA MET A 1 -11.75 20.54 -6.77
C MET A 1 -11.56 20.02 -8.17
N ASN A 2 -10.32 19.97 -8.66
CA ASN A 2 -10.01 19.27 -9.91
C ASN A 2 -10.24 17.76 -9.69
N LYS A 3 -10.88 17.09 -10.66
CA LYS A 3 -11.09 15.65 -10.59
C LYS A 3 -9.74 14.94 -10.69
N THR A 4 -9.54 13.90 -9.87
CA THR A 4 -8.36 13.03 -10.00
C THR A 4 -8.52 12.22 -11.29
N ASN A 5 -7.47 12.13 -12.10
CA ASN A 5 -7.51 11.31 -13.31
C ASN A 5 -7.63 9.81 -12.95
N PRO A 6 -8.14 8.95 -13.85
CA PRO A 6 -8.36 7.53 -13.53
C PRO A 6 -7.10 6.76 -13.13
N GLU A 7 -5.98 6.95 -13.82
CA GLU A 7 -4.71 6.26 -13.54
C GLU A 7 -4.20 6.57 -12.13
N LYS A 8 -4.17 7.85 -11.77
CA LYS A 8 -3.82 8.32 -10.44
C LYS A 8 -4.79 7.80 -9.39
N ALA A 9 -6.09 7.78 -9.69
CA ALA A 9 -7.09 7.26 -8.76
C ALA A 9 -6.89 5.76 -8.51
N ILE A 10 -6.58 4.96 -9.54
CA ILE A 10 -6.29 3.53 -9.40
C ILE A 10 -5.09 3.33 -8.48
N LYS A 11 -3.99 4.07 -8.70
CA LYS A 11 -2.79 4.00 -7.85
C LYS A 11 -3.09 4.35 -6.39
N GLU A 12 -3.72 5.50 -6.17
CA GLU A 12 -4.05 5.99 -4.82
C GLU A 12 -4.99 5.01 -4.09
N LEU A 13 -6.04 4.52 -4.75
CA LEU A 13 -6.97 3.58 -4.15
C LEU A 13 -6.34 2.20 -3.92
N THR A 14 -5.39 1.78 -4.76
CA THR A 14 -4.62 0.54 -4.54
C THR A 14 -3.78 0.65 -3.28
N MET A 15 -3.09 1.79 -3.08
CA MET A 15 -2.32 2.04 -1.86
C MET A 15 -3.22 2.02 -0.61
N VAL A 16 -4.37 2.70 -0.67
CA VAL A 16 -5.35 2.69 0.43
C VAL A 16 -5.86 1.28 0.72
N LEU A 17 -6.21 0.52 -0.31
CA LEU A 17 -6.71 -0.85 -0.14
C LEU A 17 -5.64 -1.75 0.47
N MET A 18 -4.39 -1.66 -0.01
CA MET A 18 -3.25 -2.38 0.55
C MET A 18 -3.04 -2.07 2.03
N TYR A 19 -3.12 -0.79 2.40
CA TYR A 19 -3.01 -0.34 3.77
C TYR A 19 -4.16 -0.84 4.65
N LEU A 20 -5.41 -0.75 4.18
CA LEU A 20 -6.55 -1.19 4.97
C LEU A 20 -6.59 -2.70 5.15
N THR A 21 -6.09 -3.49 4.19
CA THR A 21 -6.04 -4.95 4.31
C THR A 21 -4.68 -5.46 4.82
N ARG A 22 -3.83 -4.57 5.34
CA ARG A 22 -2.52 -4.95 5.85
C ARG A 22 -2.64 -5.84 7.08
N PHE A 23 -1.65 -6.69 7.29
CA PHE A 23 -1.51 -7.52 8.47
C PHE A 23 -0.05 -7.54 8.91
N ASN A 24 0.16 -7.77 10.19
CA ASN A 24 1.49 -7.85 10.77
C ASN A 24 1.91 -9.33 10.86
N GLU A 25 3.06 -9.69 10.29
CA GLU A 25 3.58 -11.07 10.29
C GLU A 25 4.66 -11.28 11.36
N SER A 26 4.56 -10.57 12.50
CA SER A 26 5.47 -10.66 13.65
C SER A 26 5.72 -12.10 14.10
N ASP A 27 4.70 -12.95 14.04
CA ASP A 27 4.79 -14.35 14.49
C ASP A 27 5.57 -15.29 13.57
N ARG A 28 5.78 -14.96 12.28
CA ARG A 28 6.46 -15.88 11.33
C ARG A 28 7.87 -15.46 10.94
N PHE A 29 8.16 -14.16 10.93
CA PHE A 29 9.44 -13.66 10.40
C PHE A 29 10.13 -12.64 11.30
N GLY A 30 9.57 -12.31 12.47
CA GLY A 30 10.18 -11.36 13.41
C GLY A 30 10.31 -9.94 12.87
N SER A 31 9.63 -9.60 11.77
CA SER A 31 9.54 -8.25 11.25
C SER A 31 8.22 -7.62 11.71
N ASN A 32 8.30 -6.45 12.34
CA ASN A 32 7.13 -5.64 12.70
C ASN A 32 6.60 -4.86 11.49
N LEU A 33 6.81 -5.36 10.27
CA LEU A 33 6.40 -4.67 9.06
C LEU A 33 4.92 -4.93 8.82
N ASP A 34 4.22 -3.88 8.40
CA ASP A 34 2.88 -4.00 7.85
C ASP A 34 2.98 -4.60 6.45
N ILE A 35 2.29 -5.70 6.20
CA ILE A 35 2.39 -6.46 4.96
C ILE A 35 1.01 -6.59 4.33
N SER A 36 0.95 -6.57 3.00
CA SER A 36 -0.26 -6.88 2.22
C SER A 36 0.01 -7.94 1.17
N TRP A 37 -1.03 -8.61 0.69
CA TRP A 37 -0.91 -9.62 -0.39
C TRP A 37 -0.70 -8.94 -1.75
N LYS A 38 0.09 -9.56 -2.64
CA LYS A 38 0.28 -9.17 -4.05
C LYS A 38 -0.91 -9.61 -4.90
N GLY A 39 -2.08 -9.02 -4.64
CA GLY A 39 -3.33 -9.29 -5.36
C GLY A 39 -3.78 -8.18 -6.31
N TYR A 40 -2.93 -7.17 -6.53
CA TYR A 40 -3.25 -5.96 -7.29
C TYR A 40 -2.51 -5.95 -8.64
N ASP A 41 -2.78 -4.93 -9.45
CA ASP A 41 -2.07 -4.72 -10.71
C ASP A 41 -0.56 -4.59 -10.47
N PHE A 42 0.23 -5.42 -11.16
CA PHE A 42 1.68 -5.46 -10.96
C PHE A 42 2.38 -4.17 -11.40
N GLY A 43 1.90 -3.49 -12.44
CA GLY A 43 2.47 -2.21 -12.86
C GLY A 43 2.31 -1.15 -11.78
N ILE A 44 1.14 -1.11 -11.12
CA ILE A 44 0.92 -0.22 -9.98
C ILE A 44 1.82 -0.58 -8.79
N ILE A 45 2.00 -1.87 -8.50
CA ILE A 45 2.91 -2.31 -7.43
C ILE A 45 4.36 -1.91 -7.76
N ASP A 46 4.78 -2.06 -9.02
CA ASP A 46 6.12 -1.67 -9.49
C ASP A 46 6.33 -0.16 -9.28
N GLU A 47 5.39 0.68 -9.71
CA GLU A 47 5.46 2.12 -9.50
C GLU A 47 5.50 2.49 -7.99
N LEU A 48 4.74 1.80 -7.15
CA LEU A 48 4.73 2.04 -5.71
C LEU A 48 6.05 1.62 -5.03
N ASP A 49 6.75 0.61 -5.55
CA ASP A 49 8.08 0.24 -5.05
C ASP A 49 9.16 1.21 -5.53
N GLU A 50 9.09 1.64 -6.79
CA GLU A 50 9.95 2.68 -7.35
C GLU A 50 9.84 4.00 -6.55
N GLU A 51 8.65 4.33 -6.06
CA GLU A 51 8.38 5.50 -5.22
C GLU A 51 8.63 5.27 -3.71
N ASP A 52 9.16 4.10 -3.32
CA ASP A 52 9.45 3.72 -1.93
C ASP A 52 8.22 3.70 -0.99
N TYR A 53 7.01 3.49 -1.52
CA TYR A 53 5.81 3.30 -0.70
C TYR A 53 5.61 1.85 -0.27
N VAL A 54 6.11 0.91 -1.05
CA VAL A 54 6.04 -0.52 -0.75
C VAL A 54 7.36 -1.20 -1.10
N ARG A 55 7.62 -2.36 -0.51
CA ARG A 55 8.74 -3.24 -0.88
C ARG A 55 8.19 -4.58 -1.28
N GLN A 56 8.24 -4.85 -2.58
CA GLN A 56 7.57 -6.00 -3.14
C GLN A 56 8.43 -7.28 -3.10
N GLY A 57 9.71 -7.13 -2.81
CA GLY A 57 10.67 -8.24 -2.81
C GLY A 57 10.83 -8.85 -4.21
N ASN A 58 11.06 -10.15 -4.29
CA ASN A 58 11.25 -10.82 -5.58
C ASN A 58 9.90 -11.13 -6.28
N HIS A 59 9.98 -11.56 -7.54
CA HIS A 59 8.81 -11.89 -8.36
C HIS A 59 8.02 -13.12 -7.86
N ARG A 60 8.61 -13.95 -6.99
CA ARG A 60 7.95 -15.12 -6.37
C ARG A 60 7.30 -14.79 -5.03
N SER A 61 7.63 -13.64 -4.45
CA SER A 61 6.99 -13.15 -3.23
C SER A 61 5.49 -13.02 -3.47
N LYS A 62 4.69 -13.42 -2.48
CA LYS A 62 3.23 -13.31 -2.53
C LYS A 62 2.73 -12.07 -1.81
N SER A 63 3.63 -11.35 -1.15
CA SER A 63 3.31 -10.20 -0.32
C SER A 63 4.24 -9.02 -0.61
N VAL A 64 3.83 -7.86 -0.14
CA VAL A 64 4.57 -6.60 -0.18
C VAL A 64 4.59 -6.01 1.23
N ALA A 65 5.74 -5.51 1.66
CA ALA A 65 5.83 -4.72 2.89
C ALA A 65 5.47 -3.27 2.60
N ILE A 66 4.70 -2.63 3.47
CA ILE A 66 4.41 -1.20 3.40
C ILE A 66 5.53 -0.47 4.14
N THR A 67 6.14 0.52 3.50
CA THR A 67 7.21 1.33 4.09
C THR A 67 6.61 2.42 4.99
N GLU A 68 7.45 3.08 5.78
CA GLU A 68 7.02 4.24 6.57
C GLU A 68 6.42 5.36 5.69
N GLU A 69 6.98 5.62 4.51
CA GLU A 69 6.43 6.59 3.56
C GLU A 69 5.09 6.12 2.99
N GLY A 70 4.95 4.80 2.75
CA GLY A 70 3.67 4.21 2.36
C GLY A 70 2.58 4.39 3.41
N ILE A 71 2.92 4.22 4.69
CA ILE A 71 1.98 4.48 5.80
C ILE A 71 1.54 5.94 5.80
N LYS A 72 2.49 6.90 5.72
CA LYS A 72 2.18 8.35 5.69
C LYS A 72 1.31 8.74 4.49
N LEU A 73 1.62 8.19 3.31
CA LEU A 73 0.81 8.40 2.11
C LEU A 73 -0.59 7.86 2.31
N SER A 74 -0.73 6.64 2.84
CA SER A 74 -2.01 6.00 3.07
C SER A 74 -2.89 6.82 4.01
N GLN A 75 -2.35 7.29 5.13
CA GLN A 75 -3.08 8.16 6.07
C GLN A 75 -3.53 9.48 5.41
N SER A 76 -2.68 10.08 4.58
CA SER A 76 -3.03 11.28 3.82
C SER A 76 -4.16 11.01 2.81
N LEU A 77 -4.14 9.84 2.17
CA LEU A 77 -5.18 9.41 1.22
C LEU A 77 -6.49 9.04 1.93
N LEU A 78 -6.45 8.41 3.09
CA LEU A 78 -7.63 8.17 3.92
C LEU A 78 -8.35 9.48 4.25
N HIS A 79 -7.59 10.51 4.65
CA HIS A 79 -8.14 11.85 4.85
C HIS A 79 -8.69 12.45 3.55
N LYS A 80 -7.96 12.35 2.44
CA LYS A 80 -8.40 12.84 1.11
C LYS A 80 -9.75 12.24 0.69
N TYR A 81 -9.96 10.95 0.95
CA TYR A 81 -11.17 10.22 0.57
C TYR A 81 -12.23 10.16 1.68
N ASN A 82 -11.98 10.79 2.82
CA ASN A 82 -12.86 10.79 3.99
C ASN A 82 -13.20 9.36 4.47
N ILE A 83 -12.15 8.56 4.67
CA ILE A 83 -12.20 7.18 5.17
C ILE A 83 -11.53 7.15 6.54
N SER A 84 -12.13 6.45 7.51
CA SER A 84 -11.56 6.24 8.84
C SER A 84 -10.41 5.22 8.80
N ASP A 85 -9.41 5.41 9.64
CA ASP A 85 -8.34 4.43 9.87
C ASP A 85 -8.77 3.38 10.91
N TRP A 86 -7.99 2.31 11.05
CA TRP A 86 -8.14 1.31 12.11
C TRP A 86 -7.83 1.93 13.48
N GLU A 87 -8.60 1.54 14.51
CA GLU A 87 -8.41 1.96 15.90
C GLU A 87 -7.18 1.32 16.56
#